data_AF-A0A139N3E2-F1
#
_entry.id   AF-A0A139N3E2-F1
#
_cell.length_a   1.000
_cell.length_b   1.000
_cell.length_c   1.000
_cell.angle_alpha   90.00
_cell.angle_beta   90.00
_cell.angle_gamma   90.00
#
_symmetry.space_group_name_H-M   'P 1'
#
loop_
_entity.id
_entity.type
_entity.pdbx_description
1 polymer ?
#
loop_
_entity_poly.entity_id
_entity_poly.type
_entity_poly.pdbx_seq_one_letter_code
_entity_poly.pdbx_strand_id
1 'polypeptide(L)' 'MNGKGLLTNEENQTYFLKDIMEAVKSEELEDDFCLYAKENEELNFQDCYLLADYHQVVDNRDVYPRQVRELELDRASL' A
#
# COMPACT_ATOMS: atom_id res chain seq x y z
N MET A 1 -3.33 22.48 14.55
CA MET A 1 -2.30 21.41 14.46
C MET A 1 -2.20 21.11 12.98
N ASN A 2 -1.00 21.30 12.42
CA ASN A 2 -0.77 21.36 10.97
C ASN A 2 -0.47 19.95 10.45
N GLY A 3 -1.28 19.50 9.49
CA GLY A 3 -1.31 18.17 8.87
C GLY A 3 0.00 17.76 8.20
N LYS A 4 0.93 17.24 8.99
CA LYS A 4 2.04 16.41 8.52
C LYS A 4 2.30 15.35 9.58
N GLY A 5 2.05 14.09 9.26
CA GLY A 5 2.63 12.98 10.03
C GLY A 5 1.76 11.76 10.29
N LEU A 6 0.69 11.47 9.55
CA LEU A 6 0.01 10.20 9.75
C LEU A 6 0.59 9.06 8.92
N LEU A 7 1.21 9.33 7.77
CA LEU A 7 1.70 8.31 6.84
C LEU A 7 3.02 8.74 6.18
N THR A 8 3.94 9.32 6.93
CA THR A 8 5.34 9.29 6.50
C THR A 8 5.75 7.83 6.50
N ASN A 9 6.07 7.35 5.31
CA ASN A 9 6.72 6.13 4.81
C ASN A 9 7.90 5.61 5.66
N GLU A 10 7.71 5.55 6.97
CA GLU A 10 8.55 4.93 7.97
C GLU A 10 8.12 3.46 8.08
N GLU A 11 8.89 2.61 7.39
CA GLU A 11 9.05 1.17 7.56
C GLU A 11 7.77 0.31 7.70
N ASN A 12 7.37 -0.34 6.59
CA ASN A 12 6.48 -1.52 6.54
C ASN A 12 5.18 -1.46 7.38
N GLN A 13 4.55 -0.29 7.48
CA GLN A 13 3.25 -0.13 8.14
C GLN A 13 2.11 -0.62 7.24
N THR A 14 1.25 -1.50 7.76
CA THR A 14 0.00 -1.91 7.11
C THR A 14 -1.19 -1.27 7.82
N TYR A 15 -2.23 -0.92 7.06
CA TYR A 15 -3.43 -0.24 7.57
C TYR A 15 -4.67 -1.02 7.20
N PHE A 16 -5.70 -0.95 8.04
CA PHE A 16 -6.99 -1.51 7.67
C PHE A 16 -7.56 -0.76 6.47
N LEU A 17 -8.17 -1.49 5.53
CA LEU A 17 -8.77 -0.86 4.35
C LEU A 17 -9.81 0.22 4.72
N LYS A 18 -10.56 0.01 5.80
CA LYS A 18 -11.49 1.04 6.31
C LYS A 18 -10.81 2.37 6.62
N ASP A 19 -9.63 2.32 7.24
CA ASP A 19 -8.91 3.52 7.67
C ASP A 19 -8.27 4.21 6.47
N ILE A 20 -7.76 3.42 5.50
CA ILE A 20 -7.26 3.93 4.22
C ILE A 20 -8.38 4.65 3.47
N MET A 21 -9.56 4.04 3.36
CA MET A 21 -10.70 4.64 2.64
C MET A 21 -11.20 5.92 3.29
N GLU A 22 -11.18 6.02 4.62
CA GLU A 22 -11.54 7.26 5.32
C GLU A 22 -10.47 8.35 5.12
N ALA A 23 -9.18 7.98 5.07
CA ALA A 23 -8.10 8.91 4.78
C ALA A 23 -8.17 9.47 3.35
N VAL A 24 -8.47 8.61 2.36
CA VAL A 24 -8.71 9.02 0.97
C VAL A 24 -9.91 9.97 0.88
N LYS A 25 -11.05 9.62 1.51
CA LYS A 25 -12.24 10.49 1.54
C LYS A 25 -11.96 11.84 2.19
N SER A 26 -11.04 11.90 3.14
CA SER A 26 -10.67 13.12 3.86
C SER A 26 -9.56 13.91 3.18
N GLU A 27 -9.11 13.47 2.00
CA GLU A 27 -7.99 14.07 1.24
C GLU A 27 -6.67 14.13 2.05
N GLU A 28 -6.54 13.27 3.08
CA GLU A 28 -5.33 13.14 3.90
C GLU A 28 -4.30 12.20 3.27
N LEU A 29 -4.77 11.37 2.33
CA LEU A 29 -3.98 10.40 1.59
C LEU A 29 -3.93 10.84 0.11
N GLU A 30 -2.77 10.76 -0.52
CA GLU A 30 -2.64 10.99 -1.96
C GLU A 30 -3.35 9.87 -2.72
N ASP A 31 -4.01 10.14 -3.85
CA ASP A 31 -4.71 9.09 -4.63
C ASP A 31 -3.76 8.17 -5.44
N ASP A 32 -2.44 8.38 -5.36
CA ASP A 32 -1.43 7.77 -6.23
C ASP A 32 -0.68 6.62 -5.52
N PHE A 33 -1.42 5.59 -5.11
CA PHE A 33 -0.88 4.44 -4.37
C PHE A 33 -1.46 3.10 -4.83
N CYS A 34 -0.77 2.03 -4.43
CA CYS A 34 -1.21 0.66 -4.62
C CYS A 34 -1.38 -0.05 -3.26
N LEU A 35 -2.38 -0.92 -3.19
CA LEU A 35 -2.66 -1.77 -2.04
C LEU A 35 -2.05 -3.14 -2.26
N TYR A 36 -1.21 -3.57 -1.33
CA TYR A 36 -0.58 -4.88 -1.35
C TYR A 36 -1.08 -5.73 -0.18
N ALA A 37 -1.52 -6.94 -0.50
CA ALA A 37 -1.96 -7.94 0.47
C ALA A 37 -1.14 -9.21 0.32
N LYS A 38 -0.98 -9.94 1.42
CA LYS A 38 -0.29 -11.23 1.41
C LYS A 38 -1.14 -12.33 0.79
N GLU A 39 -2.45 -12.24 0.97
CA GLU A 39 -3.40 -13.18 0.41
C GLU A 39 -4.10 -12.54 -0.79
N ASN A 40 -4.29 -13.33 -1.85
CA ASN A 40 -4.91 -12.87 -3.09
C ASN A 40 -6.44 -13.00 -3.01
N GLU A 41 -7.00 -12.56 -1.88
CA GLU A 41 -8.44 -12.60 -1.57
C GLU A 41 -9.13 -11.30 -2.00
N GLU A 42 -10.47 -11.29 -1.95
CA GLU A 42 -11.24 -10.08 -2.20
C GLU A 42 -10.91 -9.01 -1.16
N LEU A 43 -10.92 -7.74 -1.58
CA LEU A 43 -10.68 -6.62 -0.67
C LEU A 43 -11.70 -6.61 0.47
N ASN A 44 -11.20 -6.54 1.71
CA ASN A 44 -12.02 -6.56 2.91
C ASN A 44 -11.67 -5.39 3.83
N PHE A 45 -12.70 -4.70 4.32
CA PHE A 45 -12.56 -3.58 5.26
C PHE A 45 -11.84 -3.93 6.57
N GLN A 46 -11.88 -5.20 6.97
CA GLN A 46 -11.29 -5.69 8.21
C GLN A 46 -9.86 -6.21 8.04
N ASP A 47 -9.36 -6.27 6.79
CA ASP A 47 -8.01 -6.73 6.51
C ASP A 47 -7.02 -5.57 6.40
N CYS A 48 -5.76 -5.88 6.66
CA CYS A 48 -4.65 -4.95 6.60
C CYS A 48 -3.93 -5.02 5.26
N TYR A 49 -3.66 -3.86 4.69
CA TYR A 49 -2.97 -3.72 3.41
C TYR A 49 -1.74 -2.84 3.60
N LEU A 50 -0.66 -3.18 2.88
CA LEU A 50 0.48 -2.30 2.73
C LEU A 50 0.12 -1.25 1.67
N LEU A 51 0.26 0.02 2.05
CA LEU A 51 0.15 1.15 1.15
C LEU A 51 1.56 1.47 0.62
N ALA A 52 1.76 1.37 -0.69
CA ALA A 52 3.04 1.72 -1.31
C ALA A 52 2.84 2.26 -2.73
N ASP A 53 3.88 2.87 -3.30
CA ASP A 53 3.87 3.33 -4.69
C ASP A 53 3.61 2.19 -5.68
N TYR A 54 3.16 2.56 -6.88
CA TYR A 54 3.07 1.61 -8.00
C TYR A 54 4.41 0.96 -8.33
N HIS A 55 4.36 -0.27 -8.85
CA HIS A 55 5.53 -0.86 -9.47
C HIS A 55 5.91 -0.05 -10.72
N GLN A 56 7.21 0.11 -10.94
CA GLN A 56 7.72 0.71 -12.15
C GLN A 56 8.06 -0.37 -13.15
N VAL A 57 7.83 -0.14 -14.44
CA VAL A 57 8.24 -1.06 -15.50
C VAL A 57 9.60 -0.63 -16.04
N VAL A 58 10.63 -1.42 -15.78
CA VAL A 58 12.00 -1.18 -16.26
C VAL A 58 12.48 -2.41 -17.01
N ASP A 59 12.94 -2.24 -18.25
CA ASP A 59 13.37 -3.36 -19.12
C ASP A 59 12.31 -4.47 -19.23
N ASN A 60 11.03 -4.08 -19.39
CA ASN A 60 9.89 -5.00 -19.50
C ASN A 60 9.72 -5.93 -18.29
N ARG A 61 10.16 -5.48 -17.09
CA ARG A 61 10.00 -6.16 -15.81
C ARG A 61 9.42 -5.21 -14.77
N ASP A 62 8.53 -5.73 -13.94
CA ASP A 62 7.95 -4.99 -12.82
C ASP A 62 8.97 -4.85 -11.68
N VAL A 63 9.21 -3.61 -11.27
CA VAL A 63 10.13 -3.22 -10.21
C VAL A 63 9.28 -2.61 -9.09
N TYR A 64 9.00 -3.43 -8.09
CA TYR A 64 8.21 -3.04 -6.93
C TYR A 64 9.01 -2.20 -5.93
N PRO A 65 8.34 -1.34 -5.15
CA PRO A 65 8.95 -0.66 -4.01
C PRO A 65 9.69 -1.62 -3.08
N ARG A 66 10.69 -1.12 -2.36
CA ARG A 66 11.52 -1.94 -1.47
C ARG A 66 10.68 -2.66 -0.41
N GLN A 67 9.74 -1.94 0.20
CA GLN A 67 8.86 -2.43 1.28
C GLN A 67 8.02 -3.64 0.82
N VAL A 68 7.49 -3.56 -0.42
CA VAL A 68 6.71 -4.65 -1.04
C VAL A 68 7.56 -5.91 -1.20
N ARG A 69 8.81 -5.75 -1.67
CA ARG A 69 9.75 -6.86 -1.86
C ARG A 69 10.24 -7.46 -0.54
N GLU A 70 10.48 -6.63 0.48
CA GLU A 70 10.91 -7.09 1.81
C GLU A 70 9.83 -7.90 2.54
N LEU A 71 8.56 -7.63 2.24
CA LEU A 71 7.40 -8.38 2.76
C LEU A 71 6.97 -9.53 1.83
N GLU A 72 7.70 -9.76 0.73
CA GLU A 72 7.39 -10.77 -0.30
C GLU A 72 5.97 -10.62 -0.89
N LEU A 73 5.47 -9.38 -0.96
CA LEU A 73 4.15 -9.04 -1.50
C LEU A 73 4.18 -8.78 -3.02
N ASP A 74 5.35 -8.84 -3.66
CA ASP A 74 5.50 -8.73 -5.12
C ASP A 74 5.10 -10.01 -5.87
N ARG A 75 4.76 -11.08 -5.14
CA ARG A 75 4.46 -12.39 -5.68
C ARG A 75 2.99 -12.72 -5.48
N ALA A 76 2.19 -12.53 -6.53
CA ALA A 76 0.91 -13.23 -6.61
C ALA A 76 1.22 -14.74 -6.58
N SER A 77 0.70 -15.45 -5.57
CA SER A 77 0.80 -16.92 -5.54
C SER A 77 0.04 -17.46 -6.76
N LEU A 78 0.79 -17.95 -7.75
CA LEU A 78 0.32 -18.58 -8.98
C LEU A 78 -0.29 -19.97 -8.72
#